data_AF-A0A5C8LGZ0-F1
#
_entry.id   AF-A0A5C8LGZ0-F1
#
_cell.length_a   1.000
_cell.length_b   1.000
_cell.length_c   1.000
_cell.angle_alpha   90.00
_cell.angle_beta   90.00
_cell.angle_gamma   90.00
#
_symmetry.space_group_name_H-M   'P 1'
#
loop_
_entity.id
_entity.type
_entity.pdbx_description
1 polymer ?
#
loop_
_entity_poly.entity_id
_entity_poly.type
_entity_poly.pdbx_seq_one_letter_code
_entity_poly.pdbx_strand_id
1 'polypeptide(L)'
;MKKILLILILLYSNSTICQNTIELIAYNCIKDRESNRDISEIKFEILTNHKVISQTTKSKFDLFRLQTSANEVKIEYNNIYNQKKDTTFLITPKTRKLFLCVEKMRDYEIKTFIEKSLEENKKWKLKLSGGSCFVYTDTEIKIIPNKNGAILKYKYVEERNGKKIKEKKVIKLDKNDLDNLIMFEKKLRLLNSAMRRCAPGTYYYLSLGNETIEIKDEACVGIFEGYISKIIERNN
;
A
#
# COMPACT_ATOMS: atom_id res chain seq x y z
N MET A 1 -32.42 27.96 50.53
CA MET A 1 -31.07 27.88 49.91
C MET A 1 -30.54 26.46 49.72
N LYS A 2 -30.60 25.54 50.70
CA LYS A 2 -30.05 24.16 50.55
C LYS A 2 -30.60 23.34 49.37
N LYS A 3 -31.87 23.52 48.99
CA LYS A 3 -32.49 22.81 47.84
C LYS A 3 -31.98 23.26 46.48
N ILE A 4 -31.59 24.53 46.32
CA ILE A 4 -31.08 25.08 45.04
C ILE A 4 -29.65 24.61 44.80
N LEU A 5 -28.83 24.54 45.86
CA LEU A 5 -27.47 24.02 45.79
C LEU A 5 -27.43 22.54 45.38
N LEU A 6 -28.40 21.73 45.86
CA LEU A 6 -28.52 20.32 45.49
C LEU A 6 -28.86 20.12 44.00
N ILE A 7 -29.72 20.98 43.45
CA ILE A 7 -30.10 20.95 42.02
C ILE A 7 -28.93 21.36 41.13
N LEU A 8 -28.14 22.35 41.54
CA LEU A 8 -26.92 22.76 40.83
C LEU A 8 -25.84 21.65 40.83
N ILE A 9 -25.67 20.94 41.95
CA ILE A 9 -24.74 19.79 42.02
C ILE A 9 -25.23 18.63 41.13
N LEU A 10 -26.55 18.36 41.11
CA LEU A 10 -27.16 17.34 40.24
C LEU A 10 -27.09 17.69 38.74
N LEU A 11 -27.15 18.99 38.40
CA LEU A 11 -26.97 19.48 37.03
C LEU A 11 -25.50 19.42 36.59
N TYR A 12 -24.55 19.67 37.48
CA TYR A 12 -23.11 19.48 37.20
C TYR A 12 -22.71 18.00 37.09
N SER A 13 -23.34 17.09 37.84
CA SER A 13 -23.08 15.64 37.70
C SER A 13 -23.68 15.03 36.42
N ASN A 14 -24.58 15.75 35.75
CA ASN A 14 -25.20 15.36 34.48
C ASN A 14 -24.56 16.04 33.25
N SER A 15 -23.40 16.68 33.39
CA SER A 15 -22.48 16.77 32.25
C SER A 15 -21.96 15.36 31.96
N THR A 16 -22.88 14.53 31.45
CA THR A 16 -22.62 13.27 30.80
C THR A 16 -21.54 13.60 29.79
N ILE A 17 -20.34 13.12 30.08
CA ILE A 17 -19.23 13.14 29.14
C ILE A 17 -19.82 12.54 27.87
N CYS A 18 -20.08 13.39 26.86
CA CYS A 18 -20.81 12.98 25.68
C CYS A 18 -19.97 11.92 24.99
N GLN A 19 -20.36 10.67 25.15
CA GLN A 19 -19.67 9.54 24.56
C GLN A 19 -20.06 9.51 23.08
N ASN A 20 -19.14 9.96 22.23
CA ASN A 20 -19.31 9.87 20.79
C ASN A 20 -19.07 8.43 20.36
N THR A 21 -19.95 7.93 19.50
CA THR A 21 -19.71 6.69 18.77
C THR A 21 -19.07 7.05 17.43
N ILE A 22 -17.89 6.49 17.18
CA ILE A 22 -17.10 6.75 15.97
C ILE A 22 -16.84 5.44 15.26
N GLU A 23 -16.94 5.46 13.94
CA GLU A 23 -16.56 4.34 13.07
C GLU A 23 -15.14 4.54 12.55
N LEU A 24 -14.21 3.68 12.95
CA LEU A 24 -12.88 3.58 12.36
C LEU A 24 -12.91 2.53 11.24
N ILE A 25 -12.66 2.96 10.01
CA ILE A 25 -12.70 2.14 8.80
C ILE A 25 -11.27 2.00 8.27
N ALA A 26 -10.68 0.83 8.45
CA ALA A 26 -9.39 0.47 7.89
C ALA A 26 -9.58 -0.17 6.51
N TYR A 27 -8.89 0.34 5.48
CA TYR A 27 -9.07 -0.09 4.09
C TYR A 27 -7.75 -0.09 3.31
N ASN A 28 -7.67 -0.90 2.26
CA ASN A 28 -6.58 -0.87 1.29
C ASN A 28 -6.86 0.25 0.29
N CYS A 29 -5.86 1.10 0.07
CA CYS A 29 -5.96 2.32 -0.73
C CYS A 29 -5.74 2.06 -2.23
N ILE A 30 -5.36 0.84 -2.62
CA ILE A 30 -5.30 0.41 -4.01
C ILE A 30 -6.74 0.28 -4.55
N LYS A 31 -7.17 1.27 -5.35
CA LYS A 31 -8.56 1.43 -5.81
C LYS A 31 -9.11 0.30 -6.69
N ASP A 32 -8.23 -0.51 -7.30
CA ASP A 32 -8.60 -1.49 -8.34
C ASP A 32 -8.64 -2.95 -7.83
N ARG A 33 -8.53 -3.19 -6.51
CA ARG A 33 -8.61 -4.55 -5.95
C ARG A 33 -10.05 -4.94 -5.60
N GLU A 34 -10.50 -6.05 -6.20
CA GLU A 34 -11.82 -6.63 -5.90
C GLU A 34 -11.88 -7.32 -4.52
N SER A 35 -10.73 -7.78 -3.99
CA SER A 35 -10.63 -8.36 -2.65
C SER A 35 -9.37 -7.88 -1.91
N ASN A 36 -9.52 -7.58 -0.62
CA ASN A 36 -8.46 -7.18 0.29
C ASN A 36 -8.35 -8.17 1.46
N ARG A 37 -8.05 -9.45 1.18
CA ARG A 37 -7.64 -10.43 2.23
C ARG A 37 -6.55 -9.86 3.15
N ASP A 38 -5.77 -8.95 2.59
CA ASP A 38 -4.73 -8.19 3.27
C ASP A 38 -5.18 -7.50 4.56
N ILE A 39 -6.42 -6.98 4.61
CA ILE A 39 -6.90 -6.18 5.75
C ILE A 39 -7.26 -7.06 6.94
N SER A 40 -7.86 -8.24 6.70
CA SER A 40 -8.26 -9.15 7.79
C SER A 40 -7.07 -9.72 8.57
N GLU A 41 -5.87 -9.65 8.01
CA GLU A 41 -4.64 -10.14 8.63
C GLU A 41 -3.87 -9.04 9.38
N ILE A 42 -4.21 -7.77 9.15
CA ILE A 42 -3.58 -6.65 9.85
C ILE A 42 -4.14 -6.61 11.27
N LYS A 43 -3.26 -6.85 12.23
CA LYS A 43 -3.58 -6.68 13.66
C LYS A 43 -3.45 -5.20 14.00
N PHE A 44 -4.59 -4.61 14.37
CA PHE A 44 -4.65 -3.23 14.87
C PHE A 44 -4.64 -3.25 16.39
N GLU A 45 -3.86 -2.36 16.97
CA GLU A 45 -3.86 -2.07 18.40
C GLU A 45 -4.29 -0.62 18.58
N ILE A 46 -5.38 -0.40 19.32
CA ILE A 46 -5.84 0.94 19.67
C ILE A 46 -5.16 1.33 20.98
N LEU A 47 -4.21 2.26 20.91
CA LEU A 47 -3.35 2.64 22.03
C LEU A 47 -4.01 3.59 23.03
N THR A 48 -5.09 4.24 22.61
CA THR A 48 -5.87 5.15 23.45
C THR A 48 -7.06 4.44 24.08
N ASN A 49 -7.52 4.91 25.24
CA ASN A 49 -8.60 4.27 25.98
C ASN A 49 -9.96 4.51 25.30
N HIS A 50 -10.38 3.55 24.47
CA HIS A 50 -11.69 3.52 23.82
C HIS A 50 -12.41 2.21 24.14
N LYS A 51 -13.73 2.28 24.33
CA LYS A 51 -14.54 1.07 24.42
C LYS A 51 -14.89 0.61 23.01
N VAL A 52 -14.33 -0.52 22.59
CA VAL A 52 -14.71 -1.17 21.32
C VAL A 52 -16.08 -1.81 21.50
N ILE A 53 -17.11 -1.26 20.83
CA ILE A 53 -18.48 -1.78 20.84
C ILE A 53 -18.59 -3.02 19.95
N SER A 54 -17.97 -2.96 18.77
CA SER A 54 -18.00 -4.03 17.78
C SER A 54 -16.84 -3.92 16.80
N GLN A 55 -16.40 -5.04 16.28
CA GLN A 55 -15.51 -5.14 15.13
C GLN A 55 -16.18 -5.95 14.02
N THR A 56 -16.06 -5.53 12.77
CA THR A 56 -16.57 -6.26 11.62
C THR A 56 -15.57 -6.20 10.48
N THR A 57 -14.97 -7.34 10.18
CA THR A 57 -14.06 -7.50 9.07
C THR A 57 -14.82 -7.96 7.84
N LYS A 58 -14.75 -7.17 6.76
CA LYS A 58 -15.30 -7.50 5.45
C LYS A 58 -14.18 -7.66 4.44
N SER A 59 -14.50 -8.21 3.27
CA SER A 59 -13.54 -8.44 2.18
C SER A 59 -12.80 -7.18 1.70
N LYS A 60 -13.30 -5.97 1.98
CA LYS A 60 -12.71 -4.71 1.52
C LYS A 60 -12.25 -3.76 2.64
N PHE A 61 -12.66 -3.99 3.88
CA PHE A 61 -12.35 -3.11 5.02
C PHE A 61 -12.54 -3.82 6.36
N ASP A 62 -11.88 -3.31 7.40
CA ASP A 62 -12.18 -3.64 8.80
C ASP A 62 -12.82 -2.42 9.47
N LEU A 63 -13.92 -2.65 10.18
CA LEU A 63 -14.72 -1.61 10.83
C LEU A 63 -14.73 -1.81 12.34
N PHE A 64 -14.23 -0.81 13.07
CA PHE A 64 -14.32 -0.73 14.52
C PHE A 64 -15.33 0.35 14.89
N ARG A 65 -16.30 0.01 15.75
CA ARG A 65 -17.16 0.99 16.41
C ARG A 65 -16.62 1.28 17.79
N LEU A 66 -16.19 2.51 18.00
CA LEU A 66 -15.54 2.98 19.22
C LEU A 66 -16.48 3.93 19.95
N GLN A 67 -16.76 3.65 21.22
CA GLN A 67 -17.38 4.61 22.12
C GLN A 67 -16.26 5.36 22.84
N THR A 68 -16.26 6.69 22.73
CA THR A 68 -15.18 7.50 23.28
C THR A 68 -15.60 8.89 23.71
N SER A 69 -14.90 9.37 24.74
CA SER A 69 -14.88 10.76 25.18
C SER A 69 -13.55 11.46 24.92
N ALA A 70 -12.58 10.76 24.33
CA ALA A 70 -11.26 11.30 24.03
C ALA A 70 -11.32 12.16 22.76
N ASN A 71 -10.39 13.12 22.68
CA ASN A 71 -10.20 14.00 21.53
C ASN A 71 -9.22 13.42 20.49
N GLU A 72 -8.70 12.22 20.71
CA GLU A 72 -7.83 11.52 19.76
C GLU A 72 -8.04 10.01 19.79
N VAL A 73 -7.74 9.35 18.67
CA VAL A 73 -7.57 7.90 18.55
C VAL A 73 -6.17 7.64 18.02
N LYS A 74 -5.36 6.90 18.78
CA LYS A 74 -4.03 6.42 18.37
C LYS A 74 -4.12 4.93 18.05
N ILE A 75 -3.60 4.57 16.89
CA ILE A 75 -3.63 3.19 16.37
C ILE A 75 -2.22 2.80 15.98
N GLU A 76 -1.79 1.65 16.47
CA GLU A 76 -0.60 0.95 16.03
C GLU A 76 -1.01 -0.25 15.16
N TYR A 77 -0.29 -0.48 14.07
CA TYR A 77 -0.50 -1.65 13.21
C TYR A 77 0.75 -1.94 12.36
N ASN A 78 0.86 -3.16 11.85
CA ASN A 78 1.80 -3.46 10.77
C ASN A 78 1.10 -3.30 9.43
N ASN A 79 1.66 -2.50 8.52
CA ASN A 79 1.12 -2.39 7.16
C ASN A 79 1.33 -3.70 6.37
N ILE A 80 0.83 -3.76 5.14
CA ILE A 80 0.94 -4.96 4.28
C ILE A 80 2.39 -5.36 3.94
N TYR A 81 3.35 -4.48 4.19
CA TYR A 81 4.79 -4.70 4.05
C TYR A 81 5.47 -5.08 5.38
N ASN A 82 4.68 -5.44 6.39
CA ASN A 82 5.11 -5.74 7.76
C ASN A 82 5.92 -4.61 8.44
N GLN A 83 5.66 -3.36 8.05
CA GLN A 83 6.25 -2.20 8.69
C GLN A 83 5.31 -1.72 9.80
N LYS A 84 5.84 -1.57 11.02
CA LYS A 84 5.12 -0.97 12.14
C LYS A 84 4.76 0.49 11.85
N LYS A 85 3.52 0.85 12.12
CA LYS A 85 2.89 2.14 11.81
C LYS A 85 2.07 2.63 12.99
N ASP A 86 2.26 3.89 13.31
CA ASP A 86 1.45 4.62 14.27
C ASP A 86 0.66 5.70 13.53
N THR A 87 -0.65 5.75 13.77
CA THR A 87 -1.53 6.78 13.20
C THR A 87 -2.35 7.41 14.30
N THR A 88 -2.35 8.74 14.35
CA THR A 88 -3.17 9.52 15.27
C THR A 88 -4.25 10.27 14.50
N PHE A 89 -5.49 10.11 14.93
CA PHE A 89 -6.62 10.90 14.46
C PHE A 89 -7.07 11.87 15.54
N LEU A 90 -7.25 13.13 15.18
CA LEU A 90 -7.93 14.09 16.05
C LEU A 90 -9.45 13.96 15.88
N ILE A 91 -10.15 13.97 17.01
CA ILE A 91 -11.59 13.77 17.12
C ILE A 91 -12.21 15.03 17.69
N THR A 92 -13.29 15.47 17.04
CA THR A 92 -14.17 16.53 17.52
C THR A 92 -15.54 15.93 17.86
N PRO A 93 -16.41 16.65 18.59
CA PRO A 93 -17.78 16.18 18.84
C PRO A 93 -18.60 15.88 17.58
N LYS A 94 -18.18 16.36 16.41
CA LYS A 94 -18.85 16.11 15.12
C LYS A 94 -18.24 14.93 14.34
N THR A 95 -17.11 14.39 14.78
CA THR A 95 -16.43 13.29 14.09
C THR A 95 -17.27 12.02 14.20
N ARG A 96 -17.70 11.49 13.06
CA ARG A 96 -18.48 10.23 12.98
C ARG A 96 -17.67 9.07 12.41
N LYS A 97 -16.72 9.36 11.52
CA LYS A 97 -15.94 8.35 10.77
C LYS A 97 -14.48 8.75 10.71
N LEU A 98 -13.61 7.76 10.83
CA LEU A 98 -12.16 7.84 10.63
C LEU A 98 -11.78 6.83 9.56
N PHE A 99 -10.90 7.22 8.63
CA PHE A 99 -10.50 6.40 7.50
C PHE A 99 -9.00 6.13 7.57
N LEU A 100 -8.60 4.87 7.75
CA LEU A 100 -7.22 4.44 7.82
C LEU A 100 -6.82 3.68 6.56
N CYS A 101 -5.94 4.27 5.75
CA CYS A 101 -5.32 3.64 4.59
C CYS A 101 -4.15 2.77 5.07
N VAL A 102 -4.35 1.44 5.05
CA VAL A 102 -3.41 0.48 5.65
C VAL A 102 -2.18 0.20 4.78
N GLU A 103 -2.22 0.62 3.51
CA GLU A 103 -1.09 0.56 2.59
C GLU A 103 -0.13 1.76 2.77
N LYS A 104 -0.43 2.70 3.68
CA LYS A 104 0.39 3.91 3.85
C LYS A 104 1.82 3.51 4.18
N MET A 105 2.73 3.87 3.28
CA MET A 105 4.15 3.53 3.36
C MET A 105 4.85 4.37 4.39
N ARG A 106 6.02 3.93 4.85
CA ARG A 106 6.95 4.85 5.52
C ARG A 106 7.55 5.70 4.41
N ASP A 107 7.66 7.01 4.62
CA ASP A 107 8.48 7.81 3.72
C ASP A 107 9.90 7.26 3.83
N TYR A 108 10.39 6.65 2.76
CA TYR A 108 11.76 6.20 2.66
C TYR A 108 12.48 7.11 1.66
N GLU A 109 13.44 7.85 2.20
CA GLU A 109 14.39 8.71 1.49
C GLU A 109 15.42 7.90 0.67
N ILE A 110 15.20 6.59 0.50
CA ILE A 110 16.11 5.72 -0.25
C ILE A 110 16.01 6.08 -1.72
N LYS A 111 17.14 6.50 -2.27
CA LYS A 111 17.34 6.71 -3.70
C LYS A 111 17.29 5.38 -4.45
N THR A 112 16.35 5.29 -5.39
CA THR A 112 16.12 4.10 -6.23
C THR A 112 17.21 3.91 -7.29
N PHE A 113 17.28 2.70 -7.84
CA PHE A 113 18.12 2.43 -9.01
C PHE A 113 17.62 3.17 -10.24
N ILE A 114 16.32 3.46 -10.38
CA ILE A 114 15.78 4.32 -11.43
C ILE A 114 16.30 5.76 -11.28
N GLU A 115 16.20 6.35 -10.09
CA GLU A 115 16.73 7.70 -9.83
C GLU A 115 18.23 7.77 -10.15
N LYS A 116 19.03 6.81 -9.67
CA LYS A 116 20.46 6.70 -10.00
C LYS A 116 20.71 6.50 -11.50
N SER A 117 19.89 5.67 -12.17
CA SER A 117 19.98 5.41 -13.61
C SER A 117 19.83 6.68 -14.42
N LEU A 118 18.85 7.51 -14.08
CA LEU A 118 18.58 8.77 -14.76
C LEU A 118 19.71 9.78 -14.55
N GLU A 119 20.19 9.93 -13.31
CA GLU A 119 21.25 10.89 -12.98
C GLU A 119 22.62 10.49 -13.56
N GLU A 120 22.98 9.21 -13.48
CA GLU A 120 24.29 8.71 -13.90
C GLU A 120 24.30 8.22 -15.36
N ASN A 121 23.18 8.40 -16.08
CA ASN A 121 22.98 7.90 -17.45
C ASN A 121 23.29 6.39 -17.59
N LYS A 122 22.95 5.60 -16.58
CA LYS A 122 23.14 4.15 -16.54
C LYS A 122 21.87 3.44 -17.01
N LYS A 123 22.00 2.24 -17.57
CA LYS A 123 20.84 1.42 -17.94
C LYS A 123 20.29 0.73 -16.69
N TRP A 124 19.01 0.93 -16.43
CA TRP A 124 18.25 0.18 -15.44
C TRP A 124 17.51 -0.97 -16.12
N LYS A 125 17.43 -2.12 -15.46
CA LYS A 125 16.69 -3.29 -15.92
C LYS A 125 15.92 -3.93 -14.77
N LEU A 126 14.68 -4.30 -15.04
CA LEU A 126 13.92 -5.23 -14.22
C LEU A 126 13.69 -6.52 -15.01
N LYS A 127 14.03 -7.66 -14.41
CA LYS A 127 13.56 -8.97 -14.85
C LYS A 127 12.52 -9.49 -13.86
N LEU A 128 11.35 -9.88 -14.36
CA LEU A 128 10.29 -10.53 -13.62
C LEU A 128 10.26 -12.00 -14.03
N SER A 129 10.29 -12.92 -13.07
CA SER A 129 10.03 -14.33 -13.32
C SER A 129 9.12 -14.91 -12.25
N GLY A 130 7.99 -15.50 -12.65
CA GLY A 130 7.05 -16.10 -11.72
C GLY A 130 5.99 -16.90 -12.46
N GLY A 131 5.20 -17.65 -11.71
CA GLY A 131 4.08 -18.38 -12.30
C GLY A 131 2.90 -18.51 -11.34
N SER A 132 1.72 -18.64 -11.93
CA SER A 132 0.49 -19.03 -11.24
C SER A 132 -0.28 -19.97 -12.15
N CYS A 133 -0.82 -21.06 -11.62
CA CYS A 133 -1.74 -21.95 -12.34
C CYS A 133 -1.30 -22.28 -13.79
N PHE A 134 -0.12 -22.88 -13.97
CA PHE A 134 0.42 -23.32 -15.27
C PHE A 134 0.77 -22.20 -16.27
N VAL A 135 0.77 -20.94 -15.83
CA VAL A 135 1.25 -19.79 -16.61
C VAL A 135 2.59 -19.33 -16.04
N TYR A 136 3.62 -19.30 -16.89
CA TYR A 136 4.94 -18.77 -16.52
C TYR A 136 5.21 -17.49 -17.27
N THR A 137 5.74 -16.50 -16.57
CA THR A 137 6.11 -15.21 -17.17
C THR A 137 7.62 -14.99 -17.02
N ASP A 138 8.24 -14.50 -18.10
CA ASP A 138 9.61 -13.97 -18.12
C ASP A 138 9.57 -12.61 -18.81
N THR A 139 9.45 -11.56 -18.01
CA THR A 139 9.33 -10.19 -18.50
C THR A 139 10.60 -9.42 -18.24
N GLU A 140 11.15 -8.77 -19.26
CA GLU A 140 12.29 -7.87 -19.14
C GLU A 140 11.85 -6.44 -19.46
N ILE A 141 12.10 -5.52 -18.54
CA ILE A 141 11.84 -4.08 -18.69
C ILE A 141 13.15 -3.34 -18.55
N LYS A 142 13.38 -2.35 -19.41
CA LYS A 142 14.58 -1.53 -19.40
C LYS A 142 14.20 -0.06 -19.49
N ILE A 143 14.76 0.75 -18.60
CA ILE A 143 14.71 2.21 -18.70
C ILE A 143 16.07 2.64 -19.24
N ILE A 144 16.04 3.36 -20.36
CA ILE A 144 17.23 3.88 -21.02
C ILE A 144 17.10 5.41 -21.02
N PRO A 145 17.90 6.11 -20.20
CA PRO A 145 17.96 7.56 -20.24
C PRO A 145 18.41 8.05 -21.63
N ASN A 146 17.93 9.22 -22.05
CA ASN A 146 18.32 9.88 -23.28
C ASN A 146 18.34 11.40 -23.08
N LYS A 147 18.82 12.15 -24.08
CA LYS A 147 18.97 13.61 -23.99
C LYS A 147 17.67 14.36 -23.67
N ASN A 148 16.50 13.77 -23.95
CA ASN A 148 15.19 14.40 -23.84
C ASN A 148 14.26 13.65 -22.85
N GLY A 149 14.82 12.91 -21.88
CA GLY A 149 14.07 12.11 -20.91
C GLY A 149 14.53 10.65 -20.86
N ALA A 150 13.59 9.70 -20.91
CA ALA A 150 13.90 8.27 -20.90
C ALA A 150 12.95 7.49 -21.81
N ILE A 151 13.40 6.31 -22.24
CA ILE A 151 12.54 5.34 -22.92
C ILE A 151 12.43 4.07 -22.09
N LEU A 152 11.22 3.52 -22.05
CA LEU A 152 10.94 2.19 -21.54
C LEU A 152 10.93 1.21 -22.71
N LYS A 153 11.77 0.20 -22.66
CA LYS A 153 11.71 -0.97 -23.54
C LYS A 153 11.23 -2.15 -22.71
N TYR A 154 10.14 -2.78 -23.12
CA TYR A 154 9.70 -4.01 -22.47
C TYR A 154 9.68 -5.17 -23.46
N LYS A 155 10.00 -6.36 -22.95
CA LYS A 155 9.83 -7.64 -23.59
C LYS A 155 9.01 -8.50 -22.63
N TYR A 156 7.76 -8.75 -22.95
CA TYR A 156 6.90 -9.64 -22.19
C TYR A 156 6.95 -11.02 -22.83
N VAL A 157 7.18 -12.07 -22.02
CA VAL A 157 7.06 -13.46 -22.44
C VAL A 157 6.14 -14.18 -21.48
N GLU A 158 5.08 -14.77 -22.02
CA GLU A 158 4.17 -15.62 -21.28
C GLU A 158 4.14 -17.00 -21.93
N GLU A 159 4.23 -18.04 -21.11
CA GLU A 159 4.06 -19.42 -21.54
C GLU A 159 2.78 -20.00 -20.94
N ARG A 160 1.83 -20.39 -21.81
CA ARG A 160 0.59 -21.09 -21.44
C ARG A 160 0.52 -22.41 -22.20
N ASN A 161 0.44 -23.54 -21.48
CA ASN A 161 0.33 -24.87 -22.07
C ASN A 161 1.40 -25.14 -23.15
N GLY A 162 2.65 -24.72 -22.91
CA GLY A 162 3.77 -24.86 -23.85
C GLY A 162 3.82 -23.86 -25.01
N LYS A 163 2.81 -22.99 -25.18
CA LYS A 163 2.83 -21.91 -26.17
C LYS A 163 3.41 -20.63 -25.58
N LYS A 164 4.40 -20.05 -26.26
CA LYS A 164 5.05 -18.79 -25.86
C LYS A 164 4.49 -17.60 -26.64
N ILE A 165 4.00 -16.61 -25.91
CA ILE A 165 3.58 -15.31 -26.44
C ILE A 165 4.68 -14.31 -26.11
N LYS A 166 5.15 -13.55 -27.10
CA LYS A 166 6.20 -12.54 -26.91
C LYS A 166 5.80 -11.21 -27.51
N GLU A 167 5.87 -10.17 -26.70
CA GLU A 167 5.65 -8.80 -27.13
C GLU A 167 6.90 -7.96 -26.86
N LYS A 168 7.19 -6.99 -27.74
CA LYS A 168 8.25 -6.01 -27.54
C LYS A 168 7.76 -4.63 -27.95
N LYS A 169 7.81 -3.66 -27.05
CA LYS A 169 7.52 -2.26 -27.37
C LYS A 169 8.56 -1.30 -26.81
N VAL A 170 8.52 -0.08 -27.33
CA VAL A 170 9.35 1.04 -26.93
C VAL A 170 8.43 2.23 -26.68
N ILE A 171 8.44 2.75 -25.46
CA ILE A 171 7.57 3.83 -25.00
C ILE A 171 8.47 4.98 -24.55
N LYS A 172 8.13 6.22 -24.93
CA LYS A 172 8.77 7.41 -24.35
C LYS A 172 8.10 7.70 -23.01
N LEU A 173 8.90 7.88 -21.96
CA LEU A 173 8.39 8.16 -20.62
C LEU A 173 8.28 9.66 -20.41
N ASP A 174 7.12 10.10 -19.93
CA ASP A 174 6.97 11.44 -19.37
C ASP A 174 7.40 11.48 -17.89
N LYS A 175 7.31 12.66 -17.26
CA LYS A 175 7.69 12.83 -15.85
C LYS A 175 6.81 12.01 -14.91
N ASN A 176 5.49 11.96 -15.17
CA ASN A 176 4.55 11.22 -14.34
C ASN A 176 4.80 9.71 -14.44
N ASP A 177 5.19 9.20 -15.62
CA ASP A 177 5.61 7.82 -15.78
C ASP A 177 6.86 7.51 -14.97
N LEU A 178 7.86 8.39 -14.99
CA LEU A 178 9.08 8.25 -14.21
C LEU A 178 8.78 8.26 -12.70
N ASP A 179 7.95 9.19 -12.22
CA ASP A 179 7.55 9.28 -10.82
C ASP A 179 6.81 8.00 -10.37
N ASN A 180 5.94 7.45 -11.23
CA ASN A 180 5.25 6.19 -10.98
C ASN A 180 6.20 4.98 -10.97
N LEU A 181 7.20 4.95 -11.85
CA LEU A 181 8.20 3.90 -11.91
C LEU A 181 9.13 3.93 -10.70
N ILE A 182 9.53 5.12 -10.24
CA ILE A 182 10.29 5.33 -9.01
C ILE A 182 9.47 4.82 -7.81
N MET A 183 8.19 5.20 -7.72
CA MET A 183 7.30 4.70 -6.68
C MET A 183 7.19 3.17 -6.73
N PHE A 184 7.02 2.59 -7.91
CA PHE A 184 7.02 1.14 -8.12
C PHE A 184 8.27 0.48 -7.53
N GLU A 185 9.48 0.97 -7.85
CA GLU A 185 10.71 0.35 -7.35
C GLU A 185 10.78 0.44 -5.82
N LYS A 186 10.39 1.59 -5.24
CA LYS A 186 10.35 1.74 -3.79
C LYS A 186 9.41 0.73 -3.14
N LYS A 187 8.20 0.52 -3.70
CA LYS A 187 7.25 -0.49 -3.23
C LYS A 187 7.79 -1.90 -3.37
N LEU A 188 8.47 -2.18 -4.49
CA LEU A 188 9.04 -3.49 -4.77
C LEU A 188 10.06 -3.88 -3.69
N ARG A 189 10.95 -2.96 -3.30
CA ARG A 189 11.97 -3.20 -2.27
C ARG A 189 11.39 -3.55 -0.89
N LEU A 190 10.12 -3.22 -0.62
CA LEU A 190 9.45 -3.58 0.61
C LEU A 190 8.93 -5.02 0.66
N LEU A 191 8.83 -5.69 -0.48
CA LEU A 191 8.17 -7.00 -0.55
C LEU A 191 8.91 -8.10 0.19
N ASN A 192 10.22 -7.97 0.35
CA ASN A 192 10.99 -8.90 1.16
C ASN A 192 10.52 -8.95 2.63
N SER A 193 9.85 -7.91 3.11
CA SER A 193 9.25 -7.87 4.45
C SER A 193 7.76 -8.16 4.46
N ALA A 194 7.10 -8.30 3.31
CA ALA A 194 5.65 -8.42 3.24
C ALA A 194 5.12 -9.77 3.75
N MET A 195 3.84 -9.79 4.11
CA MET A 195 3.16 -11.01 4.55
C MET A 195 3.05 -12.02 3.39
N ARG A 196 3.40 -13.28 3.63
CA ARG A 196 3.31 -14.36 2.62
C ARG A 196 1.85 -14.81 2.45
N ARG A 197 1.30 -14.62 1.25
CA ARG A 197 -0.10 -14.85 0.89
C ARG A 197 -0.28 -15.63 -0.42
N CYS A 198 0.67 -15.52 -1.35
CA CYS A 198 0.64 -16.13 -2.67
C CYS A 198 1.81 -17.09 -2.85
N ALA A 199 1.49 -18.29 -3.31
CA ALA A 199 2.43 -19.24 -3.87
C ALA A 199 1.89 -19.75 -5.21
N PRO A 200 2.72 -19.91 -6.26
CA PRO A 200 4.16 -19.64 -6.30
C PRO A 200 4.47 -18.14 -6.19
N GLY A 201 5.60 -17.81 -5.55
CA GLY A 201 6.07 -16.43 -5.49
C GLY A 201 6.57 -15.91 -6.84
N THR A 202 6.53 -14.61 -7.02
CA THR A 202 7.10 -13.92 -8.18
C THR A 202 8.46 -13.32 -7.80
N TYR A 203 9.48 -13.55 -8.62
CA TYR A 203 10.82 -13.03 -8.40
C TYR A 203 11.08 -11.83 -9.30
N TYR A 204 11.67 -10.79 -8.72
CA TYR A 204 12.07 -9.57 -9.40
C TYR A 204 13.58 -9.41 -9.23
N TYR A 205 14.28 -9.18 -10.34
CA TYR A 205 15.71 -8.89 -10.37
C TYR A 205 15.90 -7.48 -10.90
N LEU A 206 16.19 -6.54 -10.00
CA LEU A 206 16.48 -5.15 -10.32
C LEU A 206 17.98 -4.97 -10.54
N SER A 207 18.39 -4.54 -11.73
CA SER A 207 19.80 -4.34 -12.07
C SER A 207 20.09 -2.88 -12.47
N LEU A 208 21.22 -2.36 -11.99
CA LEU A 208 21.82 -1.08 -12.36
C LEU A 208 23.31 -1.29 -12.67
N GLY A 209 23.67 -1.35 -13.94
CA GLY A 209 25.03 -1.76 -14.32
C GLY A 209 25.34 -3.19 -13.84
N ASN A 210 26.32 -3.32 -12.94
CA ASN A 210 26.73 -4.61 -12.35
C ASN A 210 26.02 -4.92 -11.02
N GLU A 211 25.34 -3.94 -10.41
CA GLU A 211 24.58 -4.16 -9.18
C GLU A 211 23.25 -4.83 -9.50
N THR A 212 22.89 -5.89 -8.77
CA THR A 212 21.59 -6.56 -8.89
C THR A 212 21.00 -6.84 -7.51
N ILE A 213 19.70 -6.59 -7.37
CA ILE A 213 18.92 -6.89 -6.17
C ILE A 213 17.84 -7.88 -6.56
N GLU A 214 17.76 -8.98 -5.82
CA GLU A 214 16.69 -9.95 -5.91
C GLU A 214 15.61 -9.63 -4.87
N ILE A 215 14.35 -9.66 -5.31
CA ILE A 215 13.18 -9.44 -4.49
C ILE A 215 12.19 -10.55 -4.77
N LYS A 216 11.68 -11.18 -3.72
CA LYS A 216 10.65 -12.21 -3.82
C LYS A 216 9.32 -11.65 -3.34
N ASP A 217 8.33 -11.65 -4.22
CA ASP A 217 6.95 -11.28 -3.93
C ASP A 217 6.10 -12.53 -3.69
N GLU A 218 5.72 -12.71 -2.43
CA GLU A 218 4.73 -13.69 -2.02
C GLU A 218 3.49 -13.00 -1.47
N ALA A 219 3.33 -11.68 -1.62
CA ALA A 219 2.34 -10.91 -0.89
C ALA A 219 0.99 -10.73 -1.62
N CYS A 220 0.85 -11.30 -2.83
CA CYS A 220 -0.32 -11.13 -3.69
C CYS A 220 -0.68 -9.65 -3.93
N VAL A 221 0.27 -8.70 -3.93
CA VAL A 221 -0.03 -7.26 -3.93
C VAL A 221 -0.23 -6.65 -5.32
N GLY A 222 0.06 -7.39 -6.40
CA GLY A 222 -0.20 -6.94 -7.77
C GLY A 222 0.55 -5.66 -8.15
N ILE A 223 1.73 -5.43 -7.55
CA ILE A 223 2.51 -4.19 -7.75
C ILE A 223 2.91 -4.02 -9.22
N PHE A 224 3.14 -5.11 -9.95
CA PHE A 224 3.40 -5.05 -11.38
C PHE A 224 2.22 -4.47 -12.17
N GLU A 225 1.01 -5.01 -11.96
CA GLU A 225 -0.22 -4.58 -12.64
C GLU A 225 -0.57 -3.13 -12.31
N GLY A 226 -0.39 -2.74 -11.04
CA GLY A 226 -0.74 -1.40 -10.58
C GLY A 226 0.08 -0.27 -11.21
N TYR A 227 1.32 -0.53 -11.62
CA TYR A 227 2.27 0.52 -12.00
C TYR A 227 2.86 0.39 -13.41
N ILE A 228 3.17 -0.83 -13.85
CA ILE A 228 3.78 -1.06 -15.15
C ILE A 228 2.71 -1.28 -16.22
N SER A 229 1.69 -2.10 -15.94
CA SER A 229 0.65 -2.42 -16.94
C SER A 229 -0.07 -1.17 -17.42
N LYS A 230 -0.36 -0.21 -16.53
CA LYS A 230 -0.98 1.08 -16.89
C LYS A 230 -0.13 1.95 -17.83
N ILE A 231 1.20 1.86 -17.76
CA ILE A 231 2.10 2.55 -18.71
C ILE A 231 2.05 1.85 -20.07
N ILE A 232 1.98 0.51 -20.07
CA ILE A 232 1.91 -0.28 -21.29
C ILE A 232 0.55 -0.10 -21.99
N GLU A 233 -0.56 -0.25 -21.27
CA GLU A 233 -1.93 -0.17 -21.78
C GLU A 233 -2.23 1.18 -22.44
N ARG A 234 -1.82 2.30 -21.85
CA ARG A 234 -2.09 3.63 -22.45
C ARG A 234 -1.35 3.88 -23.77
N ASN A 235 -0.31 3.11 -24.05
CA ASN A 235 0.57 3.28 -25.21
C ASN A 235 0.36 2.17 -26.27
N ASN A 236 -0.70 1.38 -26.10
CA ASN A 236 -1.13 0.31 -27.00
C ASN A 236 -2.42 0.70 -27.70
#